data_AF-A0AAW9THA9-F1
#
_entry.id   AF-A0AAW9THA9-F1
#
_cell.length_a   1.000
_cell.length_b   1.000
_cell.length_c   1.000
_cell.angle_alpha   90.00
_cell.angle_beta   90.00
_cell.angle_gamma   90.00
#
_symmetry.space_group_name_H-M   'P 1'
#
loop_
_entity.id
_entity.type
_entity.pdbx_description
1 polymer ?
#
loop_
_entity_poly.entity_id
_entity_poly.type
_entity_poly.pdbx_seq_one_letter_code
_entity_poly.pdbx_strand_id
1 'polypeptide(L)'
;MNDMFFFFFDIEKRIGLKKLSGVELGTSESSNQTHIGLFEDVLQFLGDNVVTTAMLVYGDYCQILDCYFDRIKNPDGTYRSPKIRKGGVGEESVVSKIREFALEDKSADWYLLWSGLENKDLVFWLINSHSEDFAIIKTLVKDNVRIIKDEDKAYAGLKNIMVSKINNSSIDIQKEIEIISQTGAVCKKYKPFDLDKAKKHIALVGKQGEELVNEYLERLKSAKELDSFEWMNKSRESGLPYDFILNGTSDIHQYVDVKSTRFGFSQNIVFSNQEVEFANLLNTDTNYSVYRVFDMSESSANLKICTQCLPYMKEMNNNIQKLNAAIVESKTKLIDLNIAVSPVDCFSMIQESIKL
;
A
#
# COMPACT_ATOMS: atom_id res chain seq x y z
N MET A 1 6.09 1.44 -25.67
CA MET A 1 5.42 2.00 -24.48
C MET A 1 5.55 0.96 -23.40
N ASN A 2 6.53 1.12 -22.52
CA ASN A 2 6.57 0.35 -21.28
C ASN A 2 5.64 1.12 -20.34
N ASP A 3 4.40 0.66 -20.23
CA ASP A 3 3.54 1.05 -19.12
C ASP A 3 4.17 0.43 -17.88
N MET A 4 5.09 1.18 -17.25
CA MET A 4 5.72 0.77 -16.02
C MET A 4 4.72 1.02 -14.89
N PHE A 5 3.62 0.25 -14.90
CA PHE A 5 2.69 0.20 -13.79
C PHE A 5 3.49 -0.06 -12.53
N PHE A 6 3.57 0.95 -11.67
CA PHE A 6 4.23 0.78 -10.39
C PHE A 6 3.33 -0.10 -9.52
N PHE A 7 3.73 -1.35 -9.38
CA PHE A 7 3.07 -2.34 -8.55
C PHE A 7 3.76 -2.41 -7.19
N PHE A 8 2.95 -2.24 -6.14
CA PHE A 8 3.43 -2.37 -4.78
C PHE A 8 3.94 -3.80 -4.51
N PHE A 9 3.25 -4.78 -5.08
CA PHE A 9 3.62 -6.20 -5.04
C PHE A 9 3.92 -6.72 -6.45
N ASP A 10 5.02 -7.43 -6.63
CA ASP A 10 5.35 -8.16 -7.87
C ASP A 10 5.71 -9.62 -7.56
N ILE A 11 5.56 -10.49 -8.56
CA ILE A 11 5.57 -11.95 -8.44
C ILE A 11 6.90 -12.54 -8.94
N GLU A 12 7.40 -13.54 -8.22
CA GLU A 12 8.55 -14.39 -8.57
C GLU A 12 8.27 -15.27 -9.80
N LYS A 13 9.33 -15.90 -10.34
CA LYS A 13 9.36 -16.62 -11.62
C LYS A 13 8.42 -17.81 -11.81
N ARG A 14 7.61 -18.20 -10.82
CA ARG A 14 6.79 -19.41 -10.86
C ARG A 14 5.43 -19.22 -10.22
N ILE A 15 4.38 -19.69 -10.88
CA ILE A 15 3.00 -19.66 -10.39
C ILE A 15 2.48 -21.09 -10.30
N GLY A 16 2.00 -21.48 -9.13
CA GLY A 16 1.24 -22.72 -8.97
C GLY A 16 -0.23 -22.52 -9.28
N LEU A 17 -0.87 -23.51 -9.89
CA LEU A 17 -2.31 -23.56 -10.17
C LEU A 17 -2.85 -24.92 -9.77
N LYS A 18 -3.80 -24.95 -8.84
CA LYS A 18 -4.38 -26.22 -8.36
C LYS A 18 -5.89 -26.12 -8.16
N LYS A 19 -6.62 -27.13 -8.63
CA LYS A 19 -7.99 -27.40 -8.19
C LYS A 19 -7.96 -28.00 -6.79
N LEU A 20 -8.68 -27.39 -5.85
CA LEU A 20 -8.77 -27.82 -4.46
C LEU A 20 -9.80 -28.95 -4.32
N SER A 21 -9.44 -29.99 -3.58
CA SER A 21 -10.35 -31.10 -3.28
C SER A 21 -11.28 -30.76 -2.10
N GLY A 22 -12.45 -31.41 -1.99
CA GLY A 22 -13.36 -31.21 -0.86
C GLY A 22 -12.71 -31.49 0.51
N VAL A 23 -11.71 -32.38 0.55
CA VAL A 23 -10.91 -32.65 1.74
C VAL A 23 -10.05 -31.45 2.14
N GLU A 24 -9.43 -30.77 1.17
CA GLU A 24 -8.63 -29.57 1.39
C GLU A 24 -9.49 -28.37 1.81
N LEU A 25 -10.68 -28.27 1.21
CA LEU A 25 -11.70 -27.26 1.52
C LEU A 25 -12.43 -27.53 2.85
N GLY A 26 -12.20 -28.69 3.49
CA GLY A 26 -12.89 -29.06 4.73
C GLY A 26 -14.40 -29.29 4.53
N THR A 27 -14.83 -29.57 3.30
CA THR A 27 -16.23 -29.88 2.96
C THR A 27 -16.49 -31.39 2.86
N SER A 28 -15.44 -32.21 2.91
CA SER A 28 -15.56 -33.68 2.93
C SER A 28 -15.94 -34.20 4.31
N GLU A 29 -16.95 -35.06 4.38
CA GLU A 29 -17.39 -35.73 5.62
C GLU A 29 -16.46 -36.88 6.05
N SER A 30 -15.58 -37.35 5.16
CA SER A 30 -14.78 -38.56 5.37
C SER A 30 -13.31 -38.29 5.73
N SER A 31 -12.88 -37.03 5.80
CA SER A 31 -11.48 -36.69 6.06
C SER A 31 -11.33 -35.41 6.87
N ASN A 32 -10.51 -35.49 7.92
CA ASN A 32 -10.15 -34.36 8.78
C ASN A 32 -8.84 -33.70 8.35
N GLN A 33 -8.48 -33.73 7.06
CA GLN A 33 -7.26 -33.08 6.61
C GLN A 33 -7.26 -31.60 7.04
N THR A 34 -6.16 -31.13 7.61
CA THR A 34 -6.01 -29.77 8.15
C THR A 34 -5.11 -28.88 7.30
N HIS A 35 -4.78 -29.32 6.08
CA HIS A 35 -3.81 -28.66 5.22
C HIS A 35 -4.21 -28.67 3.75
N ILE A 36 -3.63 -27.75 2.98
CA ILE A 36 -3.69 -27.72 1.51
C ILE A 36 -2.30 -28.06 0.99
N GLY A 37 -2.20 -29.06 0.12
CA GLY A 37 -0.93 -29.43 -0.52
C GLY A 37 -0.58 -28.47 -1.65
N LEU A 38 0.67 -28.02 -1.71
CA LEU A 38 1.22 -27.15 -2.73
C LEU A 38 2.26 -27.90 -3.58
N PHE A 39 2.58 -27.38 -4.76
CA PHE A 39 3.64 -27.94 -5.60
C PHE A 39 5.03 -27.50 -5.14
N GLU A 40 5.97 -28.44 -5.18
CA GLU A 40 7.33 -28.30 -4.64
C GLU A 40 8.15 -27.21 -5.30
N ASP A 41 7.94 -27.01 -6.60
CA ASP A 41 8.77 -26.17 -7.43
C ASP A 41 8.41 -24.69 -7.38
N VAL A 42 7.38 -24.26 -6.64
CA VAL A 42 6.92 -22.87 -6.65
C VAL A 42 7.60 -22.03 -5.57
N LEU A 43 7.64 -22.50 -4.32
CA LEU A 43 8.09 -21.73 -3.16
C LEU A 43 9.44 -22.25 -2.63
N GLN A 44 10.43 -22.37 -3.51
CA GLN A 44 11.73 -22.98 -3.18
C GLN A 44 12.58 -22.13 -2.22
N PHE A 45 12.31 -20.82 -2.10
CA PHE A 45 13.02 -19.92 -1.20
C PHE A 45 12.66 -20.11 0.28
N LEU A 46 11.56 -20.80 0.59
CA LEU A 46 11.14 -21.09 1.96
C LEU A 46 11.86 -22.33 2.51
N GLY A 47 12.27 -22.22 3.77
CA GLY A 47 12.77 -23.34 4.56
C GLY A 47 11.69 -24.40 4.84
N ASP A 48 12.08 -25.47 5.52
CA ASP A 48 11.23 -26.67 5.65
C ASP A 48 10.04 -26.49 6.59
N ASN A 49 10.15 -25.63 7.62
CA ASN A 49 9.08 -25.34 8.56
C ASN A 49 9.10 -23.84 8.84
N VAL A 50 8.13 -23.11 8.28
CA VAL A 50 8.08 -21.64 8.33
C VAL A 50 6.68 -21.21 8.77
N VAL A 51 6.64 -20.41 9.83
CA VAL A 51 5.46 -19.60 10.14
C VAL A 51 5.76 -18.20 9.61
N THR A 52 4.97 -17.75 8.65
CA THR A 52 5.10 -16.45 7.99
C THR A 52 3.71 -15.89 7.76
N THR A 53 3.61 -14.70 7.18
CA THR A 53 2.36 -14.17 6.64
C THR A 53 2.24 -14.41 5.15
N ALA A 54 1.01 -14.35 4.64
CA ALA A 54 0.70 -14.39 3.23
C ALA A 54 -0.50 -13.51 2.90
N MET A 55 -0.50 -12.93 1.71
CA MET A 55 -1.65 -12.22 1.18
C MET A 55 -2.65 -13.23 0.59
N LEU A 56 -3.90 -13.20 1.05
CA LEU A 56 -5.00 -13.97 0.47
C LEU A 56 -5.94 -13.02 -0.27
N VAL A 57 -6.16 -13.29 -1.56
CA VAL A 57 -7.06 -12.55 -2.45
C VAL A 57 -8.24 -13.44 -2.88
N TYR A 58 -9.47 -12.94 -2.75
CA TYR A 58 -10.69 -13.60 -3.24
C TYR A 58 -11.76 -12.55 -3.60
N GLY A 59 -12.13 -12.42 -4.87
CA GLY A 59 -13.01 -11.32 -5.30
C GLY A 59 -12.37 -9.97 -4.98
N ASP A 60 -13.02 -9.15 -4.16
CA ASP A 60 -12.48 -7.88 -3.65
C ASP A 60 -11.81 -8.02 -2.28
N TYR A 61 -11.88 -9.19 -1.64
CA TYR A 61 -11.20 -9.46 -0.38
C TYR A 61 -9.69 -9.52 -0.59
N CYS A 62 -8.95 -8.80 0.24
CA CYS A 62 -7.51 -8.92 0.36
C CYS A 62 -7.05 -8.69 1.80
N GLN A 63 -6.39 -9.68 2.40
CA GLN A 63 -5.84 -9.57 3.75
C GLN A 63 -4.49 -10.28 3.86
N ILE A 64 -3.66 -9.79 4.77
CA ILE A 64 -2.43 -10.45 5.20
C ILE A 64 -2.78 -11.34 6.38
N LEU A 65 -2.63 -12.66 6.20
CA LEU A 65 -3.01 -13.68 7.18
C LEU A 65 -1.81 -14.54 7.56
N ASP A 66 -1.89 -15.20 8.70
CA ASP A 66 -0.89 -16.19 9.08
C ASP A 66 -0.88 -17.38 8.10
N CYS A 67 0.32 -17.81 7.76
CA CYS A 67 0.61 -18.89 6.84
C CYS A 67 1.58 -19.88 7.49
N TYR A 68 1.05 -21.05 7.84
CA TYR A 68 1.79 -22.15 8.43
C TYR A 68 2.28 -23.07 7.32
N PHE A 69 3.48 -22.81 6.81
CA PHE A 69 4.09 -23.56 5.72
C PHE A 69 5.00 -24.67 6.25
N ASP A 70 4.78 -25.91 5.79
CA ASP A 70 5.74 -26.99 6.02
C ASP A 70 6.02 -27.75 4.72
N ARG A 71 7.26 -28.23 4.58
CA ARG A 71 7.62 -29.31 3.66
C ARG A 71 7.40 -30.64 4.36
N ILE A 72 6.86 -31.61 3.64
CA ILE A 72 6.60 -32.91 4.25
C ILE A 72 7.89 -33.72 4.21
N LYS A 73 8.40 -34.12 5.38
CA LYS A 73 9.58 -34.99 5.48
C LYS A 73 9.20 -36.44 5.20
N ASN A 74 9.90 -37.08 4.28
CA ASN A 74 9.83 -38.51 4.02
C ASN A 74 10.59 -39.29 5.11
N PRO A 75 10.28 -40.60 5.29
CA PRO A 75 10.98 -41.44 6.26
C PRO A 75 12.50 -41.53 6.07
N ASP A 76 12.98 -41.35 4.84
CA ASP A 76 14.41 -41.35 4.48
C ASP A 76 15.12 -40.01 4.77
N GLY A 77 14.39 -39.02 5.29
CA GLY A 77 14.91 -37.70 5.61
C GLY A 77 14.85 -36.68 4.48
N THR A 78 14.47 -37.08 3.26
CA THR A 78 14.19 -36.16 2.15
C THR A 78 12.87 -35.42 2.39
N TYR A 79 12.62 -34.33 1.65
CA TYR A 79 11.35 -33.61 1.71
C TYR A 79 10.58 -33.76 0.41
N ARG A 80 9.25 -33.79 0.49
CA ARG A 80 8.31 -33.80 -0.64
C ARG A 80 7.46 -32.52 -0.66
N SER A 81 6.48 -32.51 -1.57
CA SER A 81 5.53 -31.43 -1.81
C SER A 81 5.10 -30.66 -0.54
N PRO A 82 5.25 -29.32 -0.54
CA PRO A 82 4.92 -28.48 0.60
C PRO A 82 3.42 -28.44 0.87
N LYS A 83 3.06 -27.92 2.03
CA LYS A 83 1.66 -27.71 2.45
C LYS A 83 1.54 -26.45 3.28
N ILE A 84 0.34 -25.87 3.26
CA ILE A 84 -0.09 -24.85 4.21
C ILE A 84 -1.13 -25.44 5.16
N ARG A 85 -1.07 -25.12 6.45
CA ARG A 85 -1.98 -25.65 7.49
C ARG A 85 -2.98 -24.62 7.98
N LYS A 86 -4.10 -25.10 8.53
CA LYS A 86 -5.17 -24.31 9.19
C LYS A 86 -4.70 -23.49 10.39
N GLY A 87 -3.62 -23.91 11.07
CA GLY A 87 -3.25 -23.34 12.37
C GLY A 87 -4.06 -23.96 13.51
N GLY A 88 -3.97 -23.33 14.68
CA GLY A 88 -4.68 -23.67 15.91
C GLY A 88 -6.18 -23.31 15.87
N VAL A 89 -6.89 -23.70 16.95
CA VAL A 89 -8.31 -23.39 17.09
C VAL A 89 -8.47 -21.90 17.38
N GLY A 90 -9.28 -21.21 16.58
CA GLY A 90 -9.52 -19.77 16.70
C GLY A 90 -8.50 -18.89 15.97
N GLU A 91 -7.50 -19.46 15.32
CA GLU A 91 -6.53 -18.71 14.52
C GLU A 91 -7.08 -18.42 13.11
N GLU A 92 -6.99 -17.16 12.68
CA GLU A 92 -7.26 -16.74 11.31
C GLU A 92 -6.00 -16.91 10.46
N SER A 93 -6.05 -17.85 9.52
CA SER A 93 -4.94 -18.22 8.64
C SER A 93 -5.45 -18.29 7.21
N VAL A 94 -4.51 -18.34 6.26
CA VAL A 94 -4.84 -18.55 4.84
C VAL A 94 -5.78 -19.73 4.64
N VAL A 95 -5.49 -20.88 5.28
CA VAL A 95 -6.28 -22.09 5.12
C VAL A 95 -7.63 -21.98 5.83
N SER A 96 -7.70 -21.38 7.02
CA SER A 96 -9.01 -21.22 7.68
C SER A 96 -9.93 -20.31 6.88
N LYS A 97 -9.43 -19.21 6.30
CA LYS A 97 -10.20 -18.32 5.43
C LYS A 97 -10.58 -18.93 4.08
N ILE A 98 -9.70 -19.66 3.41
CA ILE A 98 -10.05 -20.39 2.19
C ILE A 98 -11.24 -21.34 2.44
N ARG A 99 -11.26 -22.02 3.59
CA ARG A 99 -12.36 -22.94 3.95
C ARG A 99 -13.65 -22.19 4.25
N GLU A 100 -13.56 -21.04 4.90
CA GLU A 100 -14.71 -20.16 5.16
C GLU A 100 -15.38 -19.76 3.84
N PHE A 101 -14.64 -19.23 2.87
CA PHE A 101 -15.17 -18.88 1.55
C PHE A 101 -15.73 -20.08 0.79
N ALA A 102 -15.06 -21.24 0.87
CA ALA A 102 -15.53 -22.46 0.21
C ALA A 102 -16.86 -22.99 0.76
N LEU A 103 -17.24 -22.63 1.98
CA LEU A 103 -18.54 -22.99 2.55
C LEU A 103 -19.69 -22.14 2.01
N GLU A 104 -19.41 -20.96 1.48
CA GLU A 104 -20.40 -20.05 0.89
C GLU A 104 -20.97 -20.62 -0.41
N ASP A 105 -20.15 -21.33 -1.19
CA ASP A 105 -20.58 -22.02 -2.41
C ASP A 105 -19.93 -23.40 -2.54
N LYS A 106 -20.62 -24.39 -1.98
CA LYS A 106 -20.23 -25.81 -2.03
C LYS A 106 -20.45 -26.45 -3.40
N SER A 107 -21.17 -25.79 -4.31
CA SER A 107 -21.46 -26.32 -5.64
C SER A 107 -20.37 -26.00 -6.65
N ALA A 108 -19.55 -24.98 -6.37
CA ALA A 108 -18.44 -24.57 -7.20
C ALA A 108 -17.22 -25.50 -7.08
N ASP A 109 -16.47 -25.55 -8.18
CA ASP A 109 -15.08 -25.96 -8.15
C ASP A 109 -14.21 -24.78 -7.68
N TRP A 110 -13.28 -25.05 -6.76
CA TRP A 110 -12.38 -24.04 -6.23
C TRP A 110 -10.94 -24.25 -6.71
N TYR A 111 -10.29 -23.16 -7.08
CA TYR A 111 -8.92 -23.14 -7.60
C TYR A 111 -8.07 -22.19 -6.77
N LEU A 112 -6.80 -22.55 -6.62
CA LEU A 112 -5.81 -21.75 -5.91
C LEU A 112 -4.65 -21.45 -6.86
N LEU A 113 -4.37 -20.17 -7.06
CA LEU A 113 -3.11 -19.71 -7.62
C LEU A 113 -2.22 -19.23 -6.48
N TRP A 114 -0.92 -19.51 -6.58
CA TRP A 114 0.02 -18.99 -5.60
C TRP A 114 1.40 -18.74 -6.19
N SER A 115 2.12 -17.82 -5.58
CA SER A 115 3.51 -17.54 -5.88
C SER A 115 4.21 -16.84 -4.72
N GLY A 116 5.53 -16.73 -4.82
CA GLY A 116 6.32 -15.80 -4.01
C GLY A 116 6.23 -14.38 -4.58
N LEU A 117 6.29 -13.40 -3.70
CA LEU A 117 6.49 -12.00 -4.06
C LEU A 117 7.98 -11.64 -4.01
N GLU A 118 8.40 -10.55 -4.64
CA GLU A 118 9.81 -10.10 -4.62
C GLU A 118 10.40 -9.92 -3.21
N ASN A 119 9.55 -9.55 -2.24
CA ASN A 119 9.90 -9.40 -0.82
C ASN A 119 9.97 -10.75 -0.07
N LYS A 120 9.83 -11.87 -0.78
CA LYS A 120 9.70 -13.24 -0.25
C LYS A 120 8.49 -13.46 0.64
N ASP A 121 7.46 -12.63 0.54
CA ASP A 121 6.13 -12.98 1.03
C ASP A 121 5.43 -13.93 0.06
N LEU A 122 4.33 -14.48 0.56
CA LEU A 122 3.48 -15.37 -0.20
C LEU A 122 2.22 -14.64 -0.63
N VAL A 123 1.75 -14.96 -1.83
CA VAL A 123 0.42 -14.56 -2.28
C VAL A 123 -0.37 -15.77 -2.73
N PHE A 124 -1.63 -15.80 -2.34
CA PHE A 124 -2.63 -16.79 -2.69
C PHE A 124 -3.83 -16.08 -3.30
N TRP A 125 -4.21 -16.48 -4.51
CA TRP A 125 -5.44 -16.02 -5.16
C TRP A 125 -6.40 -17.20 -5.26
N LEU A 126 -7.48 -17.14 -4.47
CA LEU A 126 -8.55 -18.12 -4.47
C LEU A 126 -9.57 -17.75 -5.55
N ILE A 127 -9.97 -18.72 -6.36
CA ILE A 127 -10.88 -18.53 -7.50
C ILE A 127 -12.00 -19.57 -7.41
N ASN A 128 -13.24 -19.09 -7.42
CA ASN A 128 -14.45 -19.91 -7.52
C ASN A 128 -14.83 -20.08 -9.00
N SER A 129 -15.21 -21.28 -9.45
CA SER A 129 -15.57 -21.56 -10.85
C SER A 129 -16.74 -20.75 -11.41
N HIS A 130 -17.60 -20.19 -10.54
CA HIS A 130 -18.71 -19.32 -10.90
C HIS A 130 -18.35 -17.83 -10.94
N SER A 131 -17.13 -17.46 -10.53
CA SER A 131 -16.64 -16.07 -10.54
C SER A 131 -16.11 -15.63 -11.91
N GLU A 132 -16.07 -14.32 -12.14
CA GLU A 132 -15.41 -13.73 -13.32
C GLU A 132 -13.91 -14.04 -13.37
N ASP A 133 -13.25 -14.12 -12.21
CA ASP A 133 -11.84 -14.49 -12.08
C ASP A 133 -11.55 -15.88 -12.71
N PHE A 134 -12.54 -16.79 -12.77
CA PHE A 134 -12.35 -18.10 -13.39
C PHE A 134 -12.09 -18.02 -14.90
N ALA A 135 -12.62 -17.01 -15.59
CA ALA A 135 -12.40 -16.83 -17.02
C ALA A 135 -10.90 -16.68 -17.36
N ILE A 136 -10.13 -16.11 -16.44
CA ILE A 136 -8.68 -15.86 -16.57
C ILE A 136 -7.90 -17.18 -16.64
N ILE A 137 -8.32 -18.18 -15.88
CA ILE A 137 -7.58 -19.44 -15.70
C ILE A 137 -8.21 -20.63 -16.43
N LYS A 138 -9.40 -20.45 -17.02
CA LYS A 138 -10.20 -21.52 -17.63
C LYS A 138 -9.43 -22.36 -18.65
N THR A 139 -8.62 -21.74 -19.50
CA THR A 139 -7.81 -22.46 -20.49
C THR A 139 -6.69 -23.25 -19.82
N LEU A 140 -5.99 -22.67 -18.84
CA LEU A 140 -4.93 -23.34 -18.08
C LEU A 140 -5.46 -24.56 -17.33
N VAL A 141 -6.67 -24.45 -16.76
CA VAL A 141 -7.36 -25.56 -16.10
C VAL A 141 -7.70 -26.68 -17.10
N LYS A 142 -8.24 -26.36 -18.28
CA LYS A 142 -8.54 -27.36 -19.32
C LYS A 142 -7.29 -28.11 -19.79
N ASP A 143 -6.17 -27.40 -19.89
CA ASP A 143 -4.88 -27.95 -20.31
C ASP A 143 -4.16 -28.71 -19.18
N ASN A 144 -4.78 -28.85 -18.00
CA ASN A 144 -4.23 -29.48 -16.81
C ASN A 144 -2.88 -28.87 -16.36
N VAL A 145 -2.69 -27.57 -16.59
CA VAL A 145 -1.50 -26.85 -16.17
C VAL A 145 -1.45 -26.76 -14.64
N ARG A 146 -0.29 -27.07 -14.07
CA ARG A 146 -0.06 -27.10 -12.61
C ARG A 146 0.94 -26.06 -12.14
N ILE A 147 1.98 -25.85 -12.92
CA ILE A 147 3.06 -24.91 -12.62
C ILE A 147 3.36 -24.16 -13.91
N ILE A 148 3.36 -22.83 -13.82
CA ILE A 148 3.69 -21.92 -14.90
C ILE A 148 5.04 -21.29 -14.55
N LYS A 149 6.05 -21.46 -15.40
CA LYS A 149 7.42 -20.94 -15.25
C LYS A 149 7.63 -19.72 -16.13
N ASP A 150 8.65 -18.92 -15.86
CA ASP A 150 8.93 -17.69 -16.61
C ASP A 150 9.27 -17.92 -18.09
N GLU A 151 9.63 -19.14 -18.48
CA GLU A 151 9.84 -19.51 -19.87
C GLU A 151 8.53 -19.88 -20.62
N ASP A 152 7.43 -20.11 -19.90
CA ASP A 152 6.16 -20.49 -20.50
C ASP A 152 5.48 -19.29 -21.15
N LYS A 153 4.91 -19.51 -22.35
CA LYS A 153 4.19 -18.45 -23.10
C LYS A 153 3.06 -17.80 -22.29
N ALA A 154 2.43 -18.56 -21.40
CA ALA A 154 1.33 -18.07 -20.57
C ALA A 154 1.78 -17.21 -19.38
N TYR A 155 3.06 -17.27 -18.99
CA TYR A 155 3.54 -16.68 -17.76
C TYR A 155 3.40 -15.17 -17.72
N ALA A 156 3.94 -14.46 -18.71
CA ALA A 156 3.95 -12.99 -18.69
C ALA A 156 2.52 -12.41 -18.62
N GLY A 157 1.59 -12.99 -19.38
CA GLY A 157 0.18 -12.60 -19.35
C GLY A 157 -0.46 -12.87 -17.99
N LEU A 158 -0.30 -14.08 -17.45
CA LEU A 158 -0.88 -14.44 -16.16
C LEU A 158 -0.28 -13.63 -15.01
N LYS A 159 1.05 -13.39 -15.02
CA LYS A 159 1.76 -12.55 -14.06
C LYS A 159 1.14 -11.16 -14.04
N ASN A 160 1.02 -10.50 -15.20
CA ASN A 160 0.47 -9.13 -15.26
C ASN A 160 -0.97 -9.06 -14.73
N ILE A 161 -1.80 -10.06 -15.05
CA ILE A 161 -3.18 -10.13 -14.56
C ILE A 161 -3.21 -10.33 -13.04
N MET A 162 -2.41 -11.26 -12.52
CA MET A 162 -2.35 -11.57 -11.09
C MET A 162 -1.80 -10.37 -10.29
N VAL A 163 -0.77 -9.71 -10.79
CA VAL A 163 -0.23 -8.47 -10.20
C VAL A 163 -1.29 -7.37 -10.21
N SER A 164 -1.98 -7.14 -11.33
CA SER A 164 -3.07 -6.14 -11.41
C SER A 164 -4.19 -6.44 -10.40
N LYS A 165 -4.64 -7.70 -10.31
CA LYS A 165 -5.62 -8.16 -9.33
C LYS A 165 -5.17 -7.86 -7.90
N ILE A 166 -3.95 -8.26 -7.55
CA ILE A 166 -3.39 -8.06 -6.21
C ILE A 166 -3.38 -6.56 -5.86
N ASN A 167 -2.91 -5.71 -6.76
CA ASN A 167 -2.80 -4.27 -6.49
C ASN A 167 -4.19 -3.60 -6.39
N ASN A 168 -5.18 -4.04 -7.16
CA ASN A 168 -6.54 -3.52 -7.07
C ASN A 168 -7.26 -3.97 -5.80
N SER A 169 -7.08 -5.22 -5.38
CA SER A 169 -7.72 -5.74 -4.17
C SER A 169 -7.00 -5.28 -2.88
N SER A 170 -5.73 -4.86 -2.95
CA SER A 170 -4.93 -4.46 -1.77
C SER A 170 -4.87 -2.96 -1.49
N ILE A 171 -5.81 -2.16 -2.03
CA ILE A 171 -5.80 -0.69 -1.88
C ILE A 171 -5.69 -0.26 -0.41
N ASP A 172 -6.46 -0.86 0.49
CA ASP A 172 -6.44 -0.47 1.90
C ASP A 172 -5.12 -0.84 2.60
N ILE A 173 -4.52 -1.97 2.22
CA ILE A 173 -3.16 -2.35 2.68
C ILE A 173 -2.14 -1.32 2.21
N GLN A 174 -2.23 -0.87 0.96
CA GLN A 174 -1.30 0.12 0.41
C GLN A 174 -1.45 1.49 1.08
N LYS A 175 -2.70 1.93 1.33
CA LYS A 175 -2.99 3.15 2.11
C LYS A 175 -2.42 3.08 3.53
N GLU A 176 -2.54 1.94 4.19
CA GLU A 176 -2.01 1.71 5.53
C GLU A 176 -0.47 1.80 5.54
N ILE A 177 0.20 1.11 4.62
CA ILE A 177 1.66 1.14 4.52
C ILE A 177 2.17 2.55 4.18
N GLU A 178 1.46 3.31 3.33
CA GLU A 178 1.81 4.69 3.01
C GLU A 178 1.93 5.55 4.28
N ILE A 179 0.98 5.44 5.20
CA ILE A 179 0.98 6.20 6.46
C ILE A 179 2.01 5.67 7.45
N ILE A 180 2.10 4.35 7.63
CA ILE A 180 3.05 3.74 8.59
C ILE A 180 4.49 4.07 8.20
N SER A 181 4.80 4.05 6.90
CA SER A 181 6.15 4.30 6.40
C SER A 181 6.61 5.75 6.60
N GLN A 182 5.68 6.72 6.64
CA GLN A 182 5.95 8.13 6.93
C GLN A 182 5.98 8.44 8.42
N THR A 183 5.07 7.84 9.20
CA THR A 183 4.98 8.09 10.66
C THR A 183 6.05 7.35 11.46
N GLY A 184 6.65 6.30 10.89
CA GLY A 184 7.58 5.43 11.61
C GLY A 184 6.90 4.57 12.68
N ALA A 185 5.57 4.44 12.63
CA ALA A 185 4.81 3.62 13.56
C ALA A 185 5.33 2.18 13.57
N VAL A 186 5.60 1.63 14.75
CA VAL A 186 6.06 0.25 14.89
C VAL A 186 4.92 -0.69 14.54
N CYS A 187 4.99 -1.31 13.36
CA CYS A 187 4.01 -2.26 12.89
C CYS A 187 4.69 -3.61 12.60
N LYS A 188 4.25 -4.67 13.28
CA LYS A 188 4.75 -6.04 13.04
C LYS A 188 4.16 -6.70 11.79
N LYS A 189 3.13 -6.07 11.19
CA LYS A 189 2.41 -6.60 10.03
C LYS A 189 3.24 -6.54 8.74
N TYR A 190 4.13 -5.56 8.63
CA TYR A 190 4.90 -5.28 7.41
C TYR A 190 6.39 -5.48 7.62
N LYS A 191 7.08 -6.02 6.61
CA LYS A 191 8.53 -6.22 6.68
C LYS A 191 9.25 -4.89 6.41
N PRO A 192 10.50 -4.74 6.89
CA PRO A 192 11.32 -3.57 6.57
C PRO A 192 11.46 -3.30 5.07
N PHE A 193 11.47 -4.36 4.25
CA PHE A 193 11.49 -4.24 2.79
C PHE A 193 10.26 -3.49 2.25
N ASP A 194 9.06 -3.80 2.75
CA ASP A 194 7.82 -3.16 2.30
C ASP A 194 7.80 -1.68 2.68
N LEU A 195 8.27 -1.37 3.89
CA LEU A 195 8.39 -0.01 4.37
C LEU A 195 9.40 0.81 3.56
N ASP A 196 10.55 0.23 3.19
CA ASP A 196 11.55 0.88 2.34
C ASP A 196 11.03 1.12 0.91
N LYS A 197 10.34 0.13 0.33
CA LYS A 197 9.69 0.28 -0.99
C LYS A 197 8.61 1.36 -0.96
N ALA A 198 7.79 1.40 0.10
CA ALA A 198 6.79 2.43 0.30
C ALA A 198 7.40 3.82 0.42
N LYS A 199 8.47 3.99 1.23
CA LYS A 199 9.18 5.27 1.36
C LYS A 199 9.69 5.80 0.02
N LYS A 200 10.31 4.94 -0.79
CA LYS A 200 10.78 5.32 -2.14
C LYS A 200 9.64 5.74 -3.05
N HIS A 201 8.52 5.01 -2.99
CA HIS A 201 7.33 5.35 -3.78
C HIS A 201 6.70 6.67 -3.33
N ILE A 202 6.61 6.92 -2.04
CA ILE A 202 6.07 8.17 -1.49
C ILE A 202 6.93 9.35 -1.90
N ALA A 203 8.26 9.22 -1.85
CA ALA A 203 9.17 10.26 -2.35
C ALA A 203 8.96 10.54 -3.85
N LEU A 204 8.74 9.49 -4.65
CA LEU A 204 8.43 9.65 -6.08
C LEU A 204 7.09 10.37 -6.29
N VAL A 205 6.03 9.94 -5.60
CA VAL A 205 4.70 10.56 -5.68
C VAL A 205 4.72 12.01 -5.18
N GLY A 206 5.47 12.29 -4.11
CA GLY A 206 5.73 13.62 -3.58
C GLY A 206 6.31 14.53 -4.65
N LYS A 207 7.43 14.10 -5.24
CA LYS A 207 8.11 14.86 -6.30
C LYS A 207 7.22 15.10 -7.52
N GLN A 208 6.49 14.09 -7.97
CA GLN A 208 5.54 14.21 -9.08
C GLN A 208 4.42 15.21 -8.76
N GLY A 209 3.92 15.23 -7.52
CA GLY A 209 2.90 16.21 -7.14
C GLY A 209 3.44 17.63 -7.07
N GLU A 210 4.67 17.85 -6.60
CA GLU A 210 5.33 19.16 -6.69
C GLU A 210 5.51 19.62 -8.14
N GLU A 211 5.89 18.70 -9.05
CA GLU A 211 6.01 18.99 -10.48
C GLU A 211 4.67 19.45 -11.08
N LEU A 212 3.57 18.76 -10.75
CA LEU A 212 2.23 19.12 -11.18
C LEU A 212 1.77 20.47 -10.59
N VAL A 213 2.10 20.74 -9.32
CA VAL A 213 1.81 22.04 -8.70
C VAL A 213 2.62 23.15 -9.37
N ASN A 214 3.90 22.91 -9.69
CA ASN A 214 4.71 23.85 -10.43
C ASN A 214 4.09 24.17 -11.81
N GLU A 215 3.64 23.15 -12.56
CA GLU A 215 2.94 23.37 -13.84
C GLU A 215 1.66 24.20 -13.65
N TYR A 216 0.87 23.91 -12.63
CA TYR A 216 -0.32 24.69 -12.29
C TYR A 216 0.01 26.16 -11.96
N LEU A 217 1.04 26.41 -11.15
CA LEU A 217 1.47 27.76 -10.78
C LEU A 217 2.03 28.54 -12.00
N GLU A 218 2.76 27.88 -12.91
CA GLU A 218 3.19 28.50 -14.17
C GLU A 218 2.00 28.89 -15.07
N ARG A 219 0.92 28.09 -15.09
CA ARG A 219 -0.32 28.45 -15.79
C ARG A 219 -0.96 29.69 -15.17
N LEU A 220 -1.09 29.76 -13.84
CA LEU A 220 -1.62 30.93 -13.14
C LEU A 220 -0.77 32.19 -13.40
N LYS A 221 0.55 32.05 -13.36
CA LYS A 221 1.48 33.14 -13.65
C LYS A 221 1.34 33.64 -15.09
N SER A 222 1.24 32.73 -16.06
CA SER A 222 1.02 33.06 -17.47
C SER A 222 -0.32 33.76 -17.71
N ALA A 223 -1.35 33.40 -16.93
CA ALA A 223 -2.66 34.04 -16.92
C ALA A 223 -2.70 35.37 -16.14
N LYS A 224 -1.61 35.76 -15.48
CA LYS A 224 -1.50 36.94 -14.58
C LYS A 224 -2.42 36.86 -13.36
N GLU A 225 -2.72 35.65 -12.91
CA GLU A 225 -3.43 35.38 -11.65
C GLU A 225 -2.46 35.22 -10.46
N LEU A 226 -1.17 35.12 -10.76
CA LEU A 226 -0.06 35.04 -9.80
C LEU A 226 1.12 35.87 -10.32
N ASP A 227 1.72 36.72 -9.48
CA ASP A 227 2.86 37.56 -9.93
C ASP A 227 4.12 36.73 -10.12
N SER A 228 4.53 36.00 -9.07
CA SER A 228 5.66 35.08 -9.13
C SER A 228 5.59 34.04 -8.00
N PHE A 229 6.42 33.00 -8.13
CA PHE A 229 6.59 32.00 -7.10
C PHE A 229 8.00 31.43 -7.13
N GLU A 230 8.40 30.82 -6.02
CA GLU A 230 9.68 30.12 -5.85
C GLU A 230 9.40 28.66 -5.46
N TRP A 231 10.09 27.72 -6.11
CA TRP A 231 10.03 26.29 -5.78
C TRP A 231 11.32 25.89 -5.04
N MET A 232 11.20 25.64 -3.74
CA MET A 232 12.32 25.37 -2.85
C MET A 232 13.00 24.03 -3.14
N ASN A 233 12.21 23.04 -3.57
CA ASN A 233 12.62 21.65 -3.79
C ASN A 233 12.91 21.31 -5.27
N LYS A 234 13.07 22.34 -6.12
CA LYS A 234 13.28 22.18 -7.58
C LYS A 234 14.45 21.25 -7.91
N SER A 235 15.62 21.48 -7.30
CA SER A 235 16.85 20.72 -7.61
C SER A 235 17.17 19.63 -6.61
N ARG A 236 16.82 19.81 -5.33
CA ARG A 236 17.01 18.86 -4.24
C ARG A 236 16.10 19.23 -3.07
N GLU A 237 15.87 18.30 -2.17
CA GLU A 237 15.17 18.56 -0.91
C GLU A 237 15.87 19.67 -0.12
N SER A 238 15.11 20.71 0.23
CA SER A 238 15.58 21.89 0.93
C SER A 238 15.57 21.70 2.45
N GLY A 239 14.73 20.77 2.95
CA GLY A 239 14.48 20.59 4.37
C GLY A 239 13.67 21.73 4.99
N LEU A 240 13.04 22.57 4.16
CA LEU A 240 12.12 23.60 4.62
C LEU A 240 10.73 22.99 4.89
N PRO A 241 9.94 23.56 5.81
CA PRO A 241 8.60 23.07 6.16
C PRO A 241 7.52 23.44 5.11
N TYR A 242 7.93 23.72 3.89
CA TYR A 242 7.10 24.12 2.75
C TYR A 242 7.88 23.95 1.44
N ASP A 243 7.17 23.74 0.34
CA ASP A 243 7.75 23.47 -0.97
C ASP A 243 7.80 24.73 -1.85
N PHE A 244 6.83 25.63 -1.71
CA PHE A 244 6.74 26.86 -2.51
C PHE A 244 6.51 28.11 -1.66
N ILE A 245 6.97 29.23 -2.19
CA ILE A 245 6.62 30.57 -1.74
C ILE A 245 5.89 31.26 -2.89
N LEU A 246 4.65 31.69 -2.66
CA LEU A 246 3.89 32.50 -3.60
C LEU A 246 4.04 33.97 -3.23
N ASN A 247 4.43 34.78 -4.21
CA ASN A 247 4.62 36.22 -4.06
C ASN A 247 3.43 36.93 -4.71
N GLY A 248 2.65 37.65 -3.91
CA GLY A 248 1.59 38.54 -4.40
C GLY A 248 2.04 40.00 -4.52
N THR A 249 1.10 40.89 -4.77
CA THR A 249 1.33 42.35 -4.91
C THR A 249 1.69 43.06 -3.58
N SER A 250 1.61 42.37 -2.45
CA SER A 250 1.99 42.86 -1.11
C SER A 250 3.16 42.06 -0.57
N ASP A 251 3.95 42.61 0.37
CA ASP A 251 5.04 41.93 1.08
C ASP A 251 4.62 40.71 1.94
N ILE A 252 3.36 40.26 1.82
CA ILE A 252 2.84 39.07 2.49
C ILE A 252 3.08 37.87 1.58
N HIS A 253 4.02 37.02 1.99
CA HIS A 253 4.30 35.74 1.36
C HIS A 253 3.28 34.67 1.81
N GLN A 254 2.85 33.84 0.86
CA GLN A 254 2.10 32.61 1.15
C GLN A 254 3.03 31.40 0.98
N TYR A 255 3.14 30.60 2.02
CA TYR A 255 3.89 29.35 2.04
C TYR A 255 2.97 28.20 1.65
N VAL A 256 3.43 27.34 0.75
CA VAL A 256 2.66 26.20 0.26
C VAL A 256 3.44 24.92 0.49
N ASP A 257 2.78 23.97 1.15
CA ASP A 257 3.25 22.59 1.36
C ASP A 257 2.42 21.65 0.46
N VAL A 258 3.08 20.88 -0.38
CA VAL A 258 2.48 19.97 -1.35
C VAL A 258 2.41 18.58 -0.73
N LYS A 259 1.18 18.09 -0.55
CA LYS A 259 0.93 16.76 0.00
C LYS A 259 0.32 15.87 -1.07
N SER A 260 1.06 14.88 -1.54
CA SER A 260 0.67 14.07 -2.70
C SER A 260 0.28 12.65 -2.31
N THR A 261 -0.67 12.06 -3.03
CA THR A 261 -1.03 10.65 -2.88
C THR A 261 -1.66 10.09 -4.17
N ARG A 262 -1.54 8.78 -4.41
CA ARG A 262 -2.27 8.10 -5.49
C ARG A 262 -3.71 7.76 -5.13
N PHE A 263 -4.05 7.89 -3.86
CA PHE A 263 -5.38 7.57 -3.34
C PHE A 263 -6.29 8.81 -3.33
N GLY A 264 -7.53 8.61 -2.90
CA GLY A 264 -8.51 9.70 -2.79
C GLY A 264 -8.11 10.77 -1.78
N PHE A 265 -8.74 11.94 -1.92
CA PHE A 265 -8.49 13.11 -1.08
C PHE A 265 -8.48 12.80 0.43
N SER A 266 -9.37 11.90 0.89
CA SER A 266 -9.53 11.55 2.31
C SER A 266 -8.37 10.75 2.90
N GLN A 267 -7.41 10.29 2.09
CA GLN A 267 -6.20 9.68 2.61
C GLN A 267 -5.49 10.66 3.55
N ASN A 268 -5.07 10.15 4.72
CA ASN A 268 -4.45 10.99 5.74
C ASN A 268 -3.21 11.73 5.18
N ILE A 269 -3.00 12.93 5.70
CA ILE A 269 -1.80 13.74 5.47
C ILE A 269 -0.87 13.55 6.65
N VAL A 270 0.42 13.42 6.39
CA VAL A 270 1.44 13.37 7.44
C VAL A 270 2.10 14.73 7.54
N PHE A 271 2.12 15.27 8.76
CA PHE A 271 2.87 16.48 9.11
C PHE A 271 4.05 16.15 10.00
N SER A 272 5.22 16.69 9.70
CA SER A 272 6.37 16.69 10.60
C SER A 272 6.20 17.73 11.71
N ASN A 273 6.90 17.58 12.83
CA ASN A 273 6.89 18.60 13.88
C ASN A 273 7.43 19.94 13.40
N GLN A 274 8.34 19.97 12.42
CA GLN A 274 8.87 21.20 11.85
C GLN A 274 7.79 21.97 11.06
N GLU A 275 6.94 21.26 10.31
CA GLU A 275 5.80 21.86 9.60
C GLU A 275 4.78 22.44 10.58
N VAL A 276 4.44 21.68 11.62
CA VAL A 276 3.51 22.12 12.67
C VAL A 276 4.06 23.36 13.41
N GLU A 277 5.35 23.33 13.79
CA GLU A 277 6.02 24.45 14.45
C GLU A 277 6.04 25.69 13.55
N PHE A 278 6.39 25.53 12.27
CA PHE A 278 6.44 26.63 11.31
C PHE A 278 5.07 27.27 11.09
N ALA A 279 4.04 26.47 10.82
CA ALA A 279 2.68 26.97 10.63
C ALA A 279 2.20 27.73 11.88
N ASN A 280 2.53 27.26 13.08
CA ASN A 280 2.19 27.92 14.34
C ASN A 280 2.83 29.32 14.51
N LEU A 281 3.97 29.60 13.87
CA LEU A 281 4.63 30.92 13.90
C LEU A 281 3.91 31.97 13.04
N LEU A 282 2.96 31.56 12.20
CA LEU A 282 2.25 32.44 11.30
C LEU A 282 1.01 33.05 11.98
N ASN A 283 0.73 34.29 11.62
CA ASN A 283 -0.33 35.08 12.24
C ASN A 283 -1.63 35.12 11.43
N THR A 284 -1.58 34.73 10.15
CA THR A 284 -2.72 34.82 9.23
C THR A 284 -2.94 33.47 8.57
N ASP A 285 -4.19 32.97 8.60
CA ASP A 285 -4.60 31.66 8.05
C ASP A 285 -4.36 31.48 6.55
N THR A 286 -4.17 32.58 5.83
CA THR A 286 -3.86 32.59 4.40
C THR A 286 -2.36 32.46 4.11
N ASN A 287 -1.49 32.58 5.11
CA ASN A 287 -0.04 32.57 4.91
C ASN A 287 0.53 31.15 4.79
N TYR A 288 -0.24 30.13 5.14
CA TYR A 288 0.15 28.73 4.93
C TYR A 288 -1.00 27.95 4.34
N SER A 289 -0.71 27.14 3.33
CA SER A 289 -1.71 26.36 2.63
C SER A 289 -1.14 25.02 2.23
N VAL A 290 -1.99 24.00 2.23
CA VAL A 290 -1.63 22.69 1.71
C VAL A 290 -2.25 22.51 0.33
N TYR A 291 -1.41 22.25 -0.66
CA TYR A 291 -1.82 21.89 -2.01
C TYR A 291 -1.86 20.37 -2.07
N ARG A 292 -3.07 19.82 -1.88
CA ARG A 292 -3.29 18.37 -1.84
C ARG A 292 -3.47 17.84 -3.25
N VAL A 293 -2.47 17.13 -3.74
CA VAL A 293 -2.54 16.39 -5.01
C VAL A 293 -2.96 14.96 -4.73
N PHE A 294 -4.04 14.50 -5.35
CA PHE A 294 -4.66 13.20 -5.06
C PHE A 294 -5.22 12.52 -6.32
N ASP A 295 -5.65 11.27 -6.18
CA ASP A 295 -6.04 10.38 -7.29
C ASP A 295 -4.98 10.34 -8.41
N MET A 296 -3.70 10.39 -8.03
CA MET A 296 -2.61 10.44 -8.99
C MET A 296 -2.48 9.14 -9.78
N SER A 297 -2.48 9.31 -11.10
CA SER A 297 -2.22 8.30 -12.12
C SER A 297 -1.16 8.80 -13.09
N GLU A 298 -0.78 7.99 -14.08
CA GLU A 298 0.21 8.40 -15.08
C GLU A 298 -0.25 9.59 -15.96
N SER A 299 -1.55 9.78 -16.10
CA SER A 299 -2.13 10.74 -17.06
C SER A 299 -3.09 11.75 -16.44
N SER A 300 -3.37 11.64 -15.14
CA SER A 300 -4.26 12.56 -14.46
C SER A 300 -4.01 12.61 -12.96
N ALA A 301 -4.29 13.78 -12.40
CA ALA A 301 -4.34 14.01 -10.96
C ALA A 301 -5.40 15.09 -10.67
N ASN A 302 -5.80 15.18 -9.42
CA ASN A 302 -6.65 16.24 -8.90
C ASN A 302 -5.89 17.06 -7.87
N LEU A 303 -6.17 18.37 -7.82
CA LEU A 303 -5.64 19.29 -6.82
C LEU A 303 -6.80 19.88 -6.01
N LYS A 304 -6.63 19.93 -4.69
CA LYS A 304 -7.41 20.78 -3.79
C LYS A 304 -6.49 21.69 -3.00
N ILE A 305 -6.81 22.98 -2.99
CA ILE A 305 -6.11 23.96 -2.15
C ILE A 305 -6.83 24.00 -0.80
N CYS A 306 -6.09 23.67 0.25
CA CYS A 306 -6.58 23.57 1.63
C CYS A 306 -5.97 24.69 2.47
N THR A 307 -6.80 25.48 3.13
CA THR A 307 -6.39 26.66 3.91
C THR A 307 -7.05 26.65 5.29
N GLN A 308 -6.70 27.64 6.12
CA GLN A 308 -7.25 27.79 7.47
C GLN A 308 -6.96 26.59 8.40
N CYS A 309 -5.73 26.08 8.36
CA CYS A 309 -5.28 25.03 9.29
C CYS A 309 -4.60 25.56 10.55
N LEU A 310 -4.37 26.88 10.70
CA LEU A 310 -3.60 27.37 11.85
C LEU A 310 -4.25 27.06 13.20
N PRO A 311 -5.58 27.07 13.38
CA PRO A 311 -6.18 26.63 14.64
C PRO A 311 -5.78 25.21 15.01
N TYR A 312 -5.83 24.28 14.05
CA TYR A 312 -5.41 22.89 14.24
C TYR A 312 -3.90 22.80 14.54
N MET A 313 -3.07 23.50 13.76
CA MET A 313 -1.61 23.50 13.95
C MET A 313 -1.20 24.08 15.30
N LYS A 314 -1.89 25.12 15.79
CA LYS A 314 -1.67 25.71 17.12
C LYS A 314 -1.99 24.72 18.24
N GLU A 315 -3.12 24.03 18.14
CA GLU A 315 -3.49 22.99 19.11
C GLU A 315 -2.47 21.86 19.11
N MET A 316 -2.09 21.37 17.93
CA MET A 316 -1.10 20.31 17.79
C MET A 316 0.27 20.72 18.33
N ASN A 317 0.75 21.92 17.98
CA ASN A 317 1.99 22.47 18.49
C ASN A 317 1.97 22.54 20.04
N ASN A 318 0.87 22.99 20.65
CA ASN A 318 0.74 23.01 22.10
C ASN A 318 0.90 21.61 22.73
N ASN A 319 0.38 20.57 22.08
CA ASN A 319 0.55 19.18 22.54
C ASN A 319 1.99 18.70 22.37
N ILE A 320 2.64 19.04 21.25
CA ILE A 320 4.06 18.74 21.02
C ILE A 320 4.94 19.45 22.06
N GLN A 321 4.68 20.72 22.38
CA GLN A 321 5.43 21.45 23.40
C GLN A 321 5.27 20.85 24.80
N LYS A 322 4.07 20.38 25.17
CA LYS A 322 3.85 19.65 26.43
C LYS A 322 4.67 18.35 26.48
N LEU A 323 4.67 17.57 25.40
CA LEU A 323 5.50 16.36 25.30
C LEU A 323 6.98 16.70 25.42
N ASN A 324 7.44 17.72 24.69
CA ASN A 324 8.84 18.14 24.69
C ASN A 324 9.30 18.60 26.08
N ALA A 325 8.47 19.40 26.78
CA ALA A 325 8.75 19.82 28.15
C ALA A 325 8.91 18.61 29.10
N ALA A 326 8.04 17.61 29.00
CA ALA A 326 8.08 16.42 29.85
C ALA A 326 9.34 15.57 29.65
N ILE A 327 9.86 15.47 28.41
CA ILE A 327 11.05 14.65 28.13
C ILE A 327 12.37 15.40 28.38
N VAL A 328 12.38 16.74 28.27
CA VAL A 328 13.58 17.56 28.53
C VAL A 328 14.07 17.42 29.97
N GLU A 329 13.17 17.23 30.94
CA GLU A 329 13.53 16.94 32.34
C GLU A 329 14.41 15.70 32.49
N SER A 330 14.28 14.74 31.56
CA SER A 330 15.09 13.53 31.49
C SER A 330 16.37 13.70 30.65
N LYS A 331 16.82 14.94 30.40
CA LYS A 331 17.96 15.26 29.51
C LYS A 331 17.81 14.65 28.11
N THR A 332 16.57 14.53 27.65
CA THR A 332 16.22 13.94 26.36
C THR A 332 15.80 15.06 25.39
N LYS A 333 16.03 14.84 24.10
CA LYS A 333 15.63 15.76 23.03
C LYS A 333 14.74 15.02 22.04
N LEU A 334 13.60 15.62 21.66
CA LEU A 334 12.81 15.15 20.53
C LEU A 334 13.60 15.43 19.23
N ILE A 335 13.88 14.38 18.46
CA ILE A 335 14.64 14.49 17.20
C ILE A 335 13.69 14.70 16.01
N ASP A 336 12.63 13.90 15.94
CA ASP A 336 11.65 13.94 14.86
C ASP A 336 10.30 13.40 15.37
N LEU A 337 9.20 13.89 14.81
CA LEU A 337 7.84 13.42 15.07
C LEU A 337 6.97 13.68 13.84
N ASN A 338 6.34 12.62 13.34
CA ASN A 338 5.43 12.68 12.20
C ASN A 338 4.02 12.26 12.64
N ILE A 339 3.02 13.07 12.29
CA ILE A 339 1.64 12.93 12.74
C ILE A 339 0.72 12.80 11.54
N ALA A 340 -0.04 11.71 11.48
CA ALA A 340 -1.05 11.51 10.45
C ALA A 340 -2.38 12.13 10.85
N VAL A 341 -3.00 12.89 9.94
CA VAL A 341 -4.24 13.63 10.20
C VAL A 341 -5.19 13.46 9.01
N SER A 342 -6.48 13.43 9.30
CA SER A 342 -7.51 13.51 8.27
C SER A 342 -7.56 14.95 7.71
N PRO A 343 -7.58 15.14 6.38
CA PRO A 343 -7.65 16.48 5.80
C PRO A 343 -8.88 17.27 6.26
N VAL A 344 -10.04 16.62 6.39
CA VAL A 344 -11.30 17.29 6.77
C VAL A 344 -11.31 17.75 8.23
N ASP A 345 -10.46 17.16 9.08
CA ASP A 345 -10.32 17.57 10.48
C ASP A 345 -9.28 18.69 10.65
N CYS A 346 -8.33 18.78 9.72
CA CYS A 346 -7.22 19.74 9.76
C CYS A 346 -7.55 21.10 9.12
N PHE A 347 -8.40 21.12 8.08
CA PHE A 347 -8.67 22.33 7.29
C PHE A 347 -10.15 22.72 7.36
N SER A 348 -10.44 23.98 7.74
CA SER A 348 -11.82 24.50 7.69
C SER A 348 -12.23 25.03 6.32
N MET A 349 -11.28 25.24 5.41
CA MET A 349 -11.55 25.63 4.02
C MET A 349 -10.81 24.71 3.04
N ILE A 350 -11.58 23.97 2.25
CA ILE A 350 -11.09 23.08 1.20
C ILE A 350 -11.78 23.49 -0.09
N GLN A 351 -11.00 23.89 -1.10
CA GLN A 351 -11.55 24.31 -2.38
C GLN A 351 -12.12 23.13 -3.19
N GLU A 352 -12.90 23.47 -4.22
CA GLU A 352 -13.34 22.51 -5.22
C GLU A 352 -12.16 21.89 -5.97
N SER A 353 -12.39 20.69 -6.51
CA SER A 353 -11.34 19.94 -7.19
C SER A 353 -10.92 20.63 -8.50
N ILE A 354 -9.63 20.86 -8.65
CA ILE A 354 -8.99 21.32 -9.89
C ILE A 354 -8.40 20.11 -10.59
N LYS A 355 -8.68 19.94 -11.87
CA LYS A 355 -8.04 18.90 -12.69
C LYS A 355 -6.68 19.39 -13.14
N LEU A 356 -5.63 18.61 -12.88
CA LEU A 356 -4.25 18.98 -13.22
C LEU A 356 -3.82 18.55 -14.61
#